data_AF-A0A1X7T8G6-F1
#
_entry.id   AF-A0A1X7T8G6-F1
#
_cell.length_a   1.000
_cell.length_b   1.000
_cell.length_c   1.000
_cell.angle_alpha   90.00
_cell.angle_beta   90.00
_cell.angle_gamma   90.00
#
_symmetry.space_group_name_H-M   'P 1'
#
loop_
_entity.id
_entity.type
_entity.pdbx_description
1 polymer ?
#
loop_
_entity_poly.entity_id
_entity_poly.type
_entity_poly.pdbx_seq_one_letter_code
_entity_poly.pdbx_strand_id
1 'polypeptide(L)'
;MTVSVIGSEYNAIISNLSPGVLYSYQIVVSNIFGPGLPLTSNHFFTAELAPVGAVTIQSVERVNDYTVQLVWSPLALTEARGIINNYNINILSYVNGTCGIEPVATSSAPANNNDANSNINHTIATRGGVMVPSLMYCLTITANNSIGTGPNSSPVIINVTSFERIQLIINLLNTDTCDSWSESNKFIKIQDIINAVTMAIQERCHDYQFSSEYINNGRFACTREEGVVLFSANLYSTSISTYLQLMEEWLSAGNATLNVNGQIFKMDTTCNDERQFGFNGQFCIINNDDNNNLIITISSGAGGTILIIIILIIVFIISGYCFYKKKRLLPHKR
;
A
#
# COMPACT_ATOMS: atom_id res chain seq x y z
N MET A 1 46.90 -0.48 19.27
CA MET A 1 47.30 -0.39 20.69
C MET A 1 48.32 -1.50 20.94
N THR A 2 49.53 -1.17 21.36
CA THR A 2 50.59 -2.14 21.68
C THR A 2 50.76 -2.17 23.20
N VAL A 3 50.56 -3.33 23.81
CA VAL A 3 50.77 -3.55 25.25
C VAL A 3 52.01 -4.41 25.41
N SER A 4 53.02 -3.93 26.14
CA SER A 4 54.26 -4.67 26.43
C SER A 4 54.25 -5.19 27.87
N VAL A 5 54.54 -6.48 28.09
CA VAL A 5 54.54 -7.11 29.43
C VAL A 5 55.71 -8.11 29.58
N ILE A 6 56.27 -8.30 30.79
CA ILE A 6 57.38 -9.23 31.14
C ILE A 6 56.96 -10.15 32.33
N GLY A 7 57.13 -11.49 32.27
CA GLY A 7 56.60 -12.50 33.23
C GLY A 7 56.44 -13.97 32.74
N SER A 8 55.72 -14.84 33.46
CA SER A 8 55.45 -16.26 33.08
C SER A 8 53.96 -16.62 32.93
N GLU A 9 53.06 -15.80 33.47
CA GLU A 9 51.63 -15.77 33.11
C GLU A 9 51.26 -14.31 32.85
N TYR A 10 50.52 -14.05 31.78
CA TYR A 10 50.30 -12.71 31.26
C TYR A 10 48.82 -12.46 31.03
N ASN A 11 48.26 -11.53 31.80
CA ASN A 11 46.90 -11.04 31.60
C ASN A 11 46.97 -9.61 31.04
N ALA A 12 46.28 -9.38 29.92
CA ALA A 12 46.10 -8.06 29.33
C ALA A 12 44.61 -7.79 29.19
N ILE A 13 44.15 -6.63 29.68
CA ILE A 13 42.78 -6.17 29.51
C ILE A 13 42.74 -5.20 28.33
N ILE A 14 41.93 -5.53 27.33
CA ILE A 14 41.66 -4.65 26.20
C ILE A 14 40.30 -3.99 26.46
N SER A 15 40.30 -2.67 26.60
CA SER A 15 39.11 -1.87 26.89
C SER A 15 38.70 -1.02 25.68
N ASN A 16 37.53 -0.37 25.77
CA ASN A 16 36.97 0.50 24.73
C ASN A 16 36.75 -0.21 23.37
N LEU A 17 36.45 -1.50 23.43
CA LEU A 17 36.03 -2.26 22.25
C LEU A 17 34.57 -1.91 21.89
N SER A 18 34.29 -1.88 20.59
CA SER A 18 32.94 -1.63 20.07
C SER A 18 32.09 -2.89 20.26
N PRO A 19 30.85 -2.78 20.80
CA PRO A 19 29.95 -3.93 20.99
C PRO A 19 29.57 -4.62 19.68
N GLY A 20 29.36 -5.94 19.73
CA GLY A 20 29.00 -6.78 18.58
C GLY A 20 29.97 -6.77 17.40
N VAL A 21 31.23 -6.33 17.58
CA VAL A 21 32.24 -6.28 16.52
C VAL A 21 33.21 -7.46 16.62
N LEU A 22 33.59 -8.03 15.48
CA LEU A 22 34.64 -9.04 15.37
C LEU A 22 36.01 -8.37 15.47
N TYR A 23 36.79 -8.75 16.47
CA TYR A 23 38.17 -8.33 16.62
C TYR A 23 39.12 -9.48 16.28
N SER A 24 40.23 -9.14 15.63
CA SER A 24 41.38 -10.03 15.45
C SER A 24 42.52 -9.56 16.34
N TYR A 25 43.21 -10.50 16.98
CA TYR A 25 44.41 -10.20 17.73
C TYR A 25 45.52 -11.19 17.40
N GLN A 26 46.76 -10.71 17.52
CA GLN A 26 47.98 -11.46 17.35
C GLN A 26 48.91 -11.14 18.51
N ILE A 27 49.66 -12.15 18.95
CA ILE A 27 50.66 -12.00 20.01
C ILE A 27 52.03 -12.10 19.37
N VAL A 28 52.86 -11.07 19.57
CA VAL A 28 54.24 -11.01 19.06
C VAL A 28 55.19 -10.94 20.24
N VAL A 29 56.13 -11.88 20.30
CA VAL A 29 57.19 -11.88 21.32
C VAL A 29 58.40 -11.12 20.77
N SER A 30 58.95 -10.18 21.52
CA SER A 30 60.13 -9.39 21.12
C SER A 30 61.27 -9.57 22.11
N ASN A 31 62.51 -9.58 21.63
CA ASN A 31 63.72 -9.59 22.46
C ASN A 31 64.70 -8.48 22.02
N ILE A 32 65.92 -8.47 22.56
CA ILE A 32 66.94 -7.45 22.27
C ILE A 32 67.39 -7.41 20.79
N PHE A 33 67.11 -8.45 20.02
CA PHE A 33 67.40 -8.53 18.58
C PHE A 33 66.20 -8.15 17.71
N GLY A 34 65.03 -7.88 18.30
CA GLY A 34 63.83 -7.40 17.61
C GLY A 34 62.58 -8.24 17.87
N PRO A 35 61.46 -7.91 17.19
CA PRO A 35 60.23 -8.69 17.23
C PRO A 35 60.36 -10.03 16.50
N GLY A 36 59.81 -11.08 17.09
CA GLY A 36 59.64 -12.38 16.45
C GLY A 36 58.45 -12.40 15.48
N LEU A 37 58.18 -13.57 14.92
CA LEU A 37 57.00 -13.77 14.06
C LEU A 37 55.71 -13.75 14.90
N PRO A 38 54.59 -13.21 14.37
CA PRO A 38 53.32 -13.27 15.06
C PRO A 38 52.87 -14.71 15.26
N LEU A 39 52.41 -15.02 16.47
CA LEU A 39 51.65 -16.23 16.74
C LEU A 39 50.26 -16.11 16.06
N THR A 40 49.67 -17.24 15.70
CA THR A 40 48.43 -17.40 14.92
C THR A 40 47.37 -16.34 15.21
N SER A 41 46.75 -15.80 14.15
CA SER A 41 45.64 -14.85 14.27
C SER A 41 44.44 -15.51 14.92
N ASN A 42 44.01 -14.99 16.07
CA ASN A 42 42.80 -15.40 16.76
C ASN A 42 41.72 -14.33 16.61
N HIS A 43 40.47 -14.74 16.80
CA HIS A 43 39.30 -13.88 16.63
C HIS A 43 38.34 -14.02 17.81
N PHE A 44 37.66 -12.93 18.17
CA PHE A 44 36.59 -12.95 19.15
C PHE A 44 35.55 -11.87 18.84
N PHE A 45 34.30 -12.13 19.23
CA PHE A 45 33.23 -11.12 19.23
C PHE A 45 33.11 -10.52 20.62
N THR A 46 32.96 -9.19 20.69
CA THR A 46 32.42 -8.53 21.88
C THR A 46 30.93 -8.83 22.02
N ALA A 47 30.40 -8.75 23.24
CA ALA A 47 28.96 -8.87 23.48
C ALA A 47 28.14 -7.89 22.62
N GLU A 48 26.99 -8.34 22.14
CA GLU A 48 26.05 -7.49 21.40
C GLU A 48 25.36 -6.49 22.33
N LEU A 49 24.93 -5.36 21.77
CA LEU A 49 23.98 -4.43 22.38
C LEU A 49 22.92 -4.08 21.34
N ALA A 50 21.78 -3.55 21.77
CA ALA A 50 20.75 -3.08 20.85
C ALA A 50 21.34 -2.06 19.84
N PRO A 51 20.84 -2.03 18.59
CA PRO A 51 21.32 -1.09 17.59
C PRO A 51 21.10 0.35 18.05
N VAL A 52 22.02 1.24 17.69
CA VAL A 52 21.92 2.68 18.02
C VAL A 52 21.79 3.57 16.79
N GLY A 53 22.13 3.07 15.60
CA GLY A 53 21.92 3.81 14.36
C GLY A 53 20.49 3.72 13.86
N ALA A 54 20.01 4.80 13.24
CA ALA A 54 18.73 4.82 12.55
C ALA A 54 18.93 4.38 11.09
N VAL A 55 18.01 3.56 10.58
CA VAL A 55 18.07 3.07 9.20
C VAL A 55 17.89 4.23 8.22
N THR A 56 18.70 4.29 7.18
CA THR A 56 18.58 5.30 6.12
C THR A 56 17.79 4.74 4.94
N ILE A 57 16.58 5.26 4.74
CA ILE A 57 15.72 4.92 3.60
C ILE A 57 16.22 5.68 2.36
N GLN A 58 16.48 4.95 1.28
CA GLN A 58 17.01 5.49 0.02
C GLN A 58 15.88 5.86 -0.95
N SER A 59 14.87 5.00 -1.06
CA SER A 59 13.70 5.28 -1.88
C SER A 59 12.47 4.54 -1.38
N VAL A 60 11.31 5.15 -1.65
CA VAL A 60 10.00 4.55 -1.43
C VAL A 60 9.15 4.87 -2.64
N GLU A 61 8.58 3.86 -3.26
CA GLU A 61 7.70 3.99 -4.42
C GLU A 61 6.42 3.21 -4.18
N ARG A 62 5.28 3.90 -4.26
CA ARG A 62 3.98 3.22 -4.30
C ARG A 62 3.74 2.77 -5.73
N VAL A 63 3.57 1.46 -5.93
CA VAL A 63 3.41 0.85 -7.26
C VAL A 63 1.93 0.75 -7.65
N ASN A 64 1.04 0.49 -6.68
CA ASN A 64 -0.41 0.41 -6.87
C ASN A 64 -1.15 0.59 -5.53
N ASP A 65 -2.47 0.38 -5.54
CA ASP A 65 -3.41 0.49 -4.40
C ASP A 65 -3.02 -0.30 -3.15
N TYR A 66 -2.09 -1.25 -3.23
CA TYR A 66 -1.72 -2.10 -2.11
C TYR A 66 -0.25 -2.53 -2.10
N THR A 67 0.60 -1.91 -2.91
CA THR A 67 1.99 -2.33 -3.06
C THR A 67 2.94 -1.15 -2.96
N VAL A 68 3.93 -1.28 -2.07
CA VAL A 68 5.03 -0.32 -1.90
C VAL A 68 6.35 -1.04 -2.10
N GLN A 69 7.22 -0.47 -2.92
CA GLN A 69 8.61 -0.86 -3.04
C GLN A 69 9.47 0.09 -2.22
N LEU A 70 10.44 -0.48 -1.51
CA LEU A 70 11.27 0.19 -0.54
C LEU A 70 12.72 -0.23 -0.73
N VAL A 71 13.61 0.76 -0.67
CA VAL A 71 15.06 0.55 -0.69
C VAL A 71 15.69 1.28 0.49
N TRP A 72 16.57 0.60 1.24
CA TRP A 72 17.32 1.21 2.34
C TRP A 72 18.74 0.67 2.43
N SER A 73 19.60 1.38 3.15
CA SER A 73 20.97 0.92 3.41
C SER A 73 21.06 0.18 4.75
N PRO A 74 21.87 -0.90 4.83
CA PRO A 74 22.15 -1.58 6.09
C PRO A 74 22.89 -0.64 7.05
N LEU A 75 22.74 -0.90 8.36
CA LEU A 75 23.48 -0.17 9.39
C LEU A 75 24.97 -0.53 9.36
N ALA A 76 25.84 0.44 9.64
CA ALA A 76 27.25 0.15 9.84
C ALA A 76 27.44 -0.78 11.06
N LEU A 77 28.49 -1.61 11.07
CA LEU A 77 28.75 -2.56 12.17
C LEU A 77 28.79 -1.89 13.55
N THR A 78 29.36 -0.68 13.63
CA THR A 78 29.44 0.11 14.86
C THR A 78 28.09 0.61 15.37
N GLU A 79 27.12 0.76 14.47
CA GLU A 79 25.75 1.22 14.75
C GLU A 79 24.81 0.06 15.03
N ALA A 80 25.00 -1.06 14.30
CA ALA A 80 24.24 -2.29 14.48
C ALA A 80 24.51 -2.95 15.83
N ARG A 81 25.75 -2.79 16.35
CA ARG A 81 26.21 -3.32 17.66
C ARG A 81 25.93 -4.82 17.84
N GLY A 82 25.93 -5.56 16.74
CA GLY A 82 25.57 -6.96 16.67
C GLY A 82 25.07 -7.32 15.28
N ILE A 83 24.64 -8.56 15.11
CA ILE A 83 24.10 -9.05 13.83
C ILE A 83 22.63 -8.65 13.75
N ILE A 84 22.26 -7.86 12.73
CA ILE A 84 20.86 -7.52 12.47
C ILE A 84 20.13 -8.78 11.99
N ASN A 85 19.02 -9.10 12.63
CA ASN A 85 18.18 -10.26 12.32
C ASN A 85 17.07 -9.88 11.31
N ASN A 86 16.42 -8.74 11.55
CA ASN A 86 15.33 -8.25 10.71
C ASN A 86 15.17 -6.73 10.87
N TYR A 87 14.35 -6.17 9.99
CA TYR A 87 13.86 -4.81 10.03
C TYR A 87 12.35 -4.81 10.23
N ASN A 88 11.84 -3.94 11.09
CA ASN A 88 10.41 -3.66 11.19
C ASN A 88 10.10 -2.42 10.37
N ILE A 89 9.10 -2.51 9.52
CA ILE A 89 8.61 -1.40 8.70
C ILE A 89 7.21 -1.03 9.18
N ASN A 90 7.00 0.24 9.45
CA ASN A 90 5.72 0.79 9.86
C ASN A 90 5.22 1.78 8.81
N ILE A 91 3.98 1.60 8.36
CA ILE A 91 3.26 2.55 7.52
C ILE A 91 2.30 3.30 8.43
N LEU A 92 2.40 4.62 8.45
CA LEU A 92 1.64 5.54 9.30
C LEU A 92 0.71 6.38 8.41
N SER A 93 -0.40 6.85 8.95
CA SER A 93 -1.24 7.84 8.25
C SER A 93 -0.48 9.16 8.08
N TYR A 94 -0.78 9.91 7.02
CA TYR A 94 -0.27 11.29 6.86
C TYR A 94 -1.43 12.25 6.69
N VAL A 95 -1.63 13.12 7.68
CA VAL A 95 -2.76 14.04 7.73
C VAL A 95 -2.25 15.42 8.14
N ASN A 96 -2.67 16.46 7.41
CA ASN A 96 -2.34 17.86 7.70
C ASN A 96 -0.84 18.15 7.91
N GLY A 97 0.02 17.49 7.12
CA GLY A 97 1.47 17.70 7.20
C GLY A 97 2.18 16.89 8.29
N THR A 98 1.47 15.99 8.98
CA THR A 98 2.02 15.22 10.11
C THR A 98 1.81 13.72 9.93
N CYS A 99 2.83 12.93 10.28
CA CYS A 99 2.72 11.48 10.35
C CYS A 99 2.01 11.06 11.65
N GLY A 100 1.12 10.08 11.55
CA GLY A 100 0.47 9.45 12.70
C GLY A 100 1.48 8.74 13.61
N ILE A 101 1.02 8.39 14.82
CA ILE A 101 1.84 7.72 15.83
C ILE A 101 1.69 6.19 15.71
N GLU A 102 0.46 5.74 15.46
CA GLU A 102 0.12 4.33 15.32
C GLU A 102 0.22 3.87 13.86
N PRO A 103 0.82 2.70 13.60
CA PRO A 103 0.87 2.15 12.26
C PRO A 103 -0.50 1.67 11.78
N VAL A 104 -0.85 2.08 10.56
CA VAL A 104 -2.00 1.55 9.82
C VAL A 104 -1.66 0.19 9.18
N ALA A 105 -0.39 -0.06 8.91
CA ALA A 105 0.13 -1.35 8.47
C ALA A 105 1.57 -1.53 8.95
N THR A 106 1.96 -2.79 9.15
CA THR A 106 3.33 -3.16 9.48
C THR A 106 3.83 -4.27 8.55
N SER A 107 5.13 -4.31 8.35
CA SER A 107 5.83 -5.37 7.61
C SER A 107 7.15 -5.69 8.30
N SER A 108 7.72 -6.85 7.99
CA SER A 108 9.06 -7.21 8.43
C SER A 108 9.87 -7.72 7.26
N ALA A 109 11.12 -7.30 7.19
CA ALA A 109 12.08 -7.76 6.19
C ALA A 109 13.24 -8.47 6.90
N PRO A 110 13.64 -9.68 6.46
CA PRO A 110 14.83 -10.31 7.00
C PRO A 110 16.07 -9.48 6.67
N ALA A 111 17.08 -9.51 7.52
CA ALA A 111 18.40 -9.01 7.13
C ALA A 111 18.97 -9.96 6.07
N ASN A 112 19.00 -9.52 4.81
CA ASN A 112 19.63 -10.25 3.72
C ASN A 112 21.15 -10.20 3.91
N ASN A 113 21.69 -11.19 4.62
CA ASN A 113 23.06 -11.21 5.14
C ASN A 113 24.17 -11.40 4.08
N ASN A 114 23.89 -11.11 2.79
CA ASN A 114 24.78 -11.49 1.70
C ASN A 114 25.80 -10.41 1.34
N ASP A 115 25.51 -9.12 1.58
CA ASP A 115 26.47 -8.03 1.37
C ASP A 115 26.10 -6.83 2.25
N ALA A 116 26.82 -6.62 3.36
CA ALA A 116 26.61 -5.50 4.30
C ALA A 116 26.81 -4.11 3.68
N ASN A 117 27.19 -4.02 2.40
CA ASN A 117 27.38 -2.78 1.65
C ASN A 117 26.36 -2.61 0.50
N SER A 118 25.44 -3.54 0.32
CA SER A 118 24.39 -3.45 -0.70
C SER A 118 23.11 -2.89 -0.09
N ASN A 119 22.38 -2.10 -0.88
CA ASN A 119 21.05 -1.67 -0.46
C ASN A 119 20.10 -2.87 -0.41
N ILE A 120 19.17 -2.82 0.53
CA ILE A 120 18.15 -3.84 0.76
C ILE A 120 16.88 -3.39 0.05
N ASN A 121 16.37 -4.26 -0.82
CA ASN A 121 15.10 -4.03 -1.54
C ASN A 121 14.01 -4.90 -0.92
N HIS A 122 12.85 -4.31 -0.65
CA HIS A 122 11.70 -5.03 -0.12
C HIS A 122 10.41 -4.52 -0.73
N THR A 123 9.48 -5.45 -0.95
CA THR A 123 8.14 -5.15 -1.44
C THR A 123 7.13 -5.45 -0.36
N ILE A 124 6.35 -4.44 0.00
CA ILE A 124 5.27 -4.56 0.97
C ILE A 124 3.96 -4.65 0.21
N ALA A 125 3.27 -5.78 0.35
CA ALA A 125 1.89 -5.94 -0.09
C ALA A 125 0.95 -5.66 1.09
N THR A 126 0.36 -4.48 1.15
CA THR A 126 -0.64 -4.10 2.15
C THR A 126 -2.00 -4.70 1.76
N ARG A 127 -2.18 -5.99 2.04
CA ARG A 127 -3.49 -6.66 1.92
C ARG A 127 -4.52 -5.95 2.81
N GLY A 128 -5.73 -5.77 2.30
CA GLY A 128 -6.90 -5.27 3.04
C GLY A 128 -7.32 -3.84 2.70
N GLY A 129 -6.76 -3.25 1.65
CA GLY A 129 -7.09 -1.88 1.22
C GLY A 129 -6.67 -0.80 2.23
N VAL A 130 -5.57 -1.06 2.94
CA VAL A 130 -4.99 -0.12 3.93
C VAL A 130 -4.45 1.14 3.27
N MET A 131 -4.03 1.03 2.01
CA MET A 131 -3.47 2.12 1.23
C MET A 131 -4.53 2.72 0.31
N VAL A 132 -5.27 3.68 0.83
CA VAL A 132 -6.23 4.44 0.04
C VAL A 132 -5.48 5.22 -1.06
N PRO A 133 -5.89 5.09 -2.34
CA PRO A 133 -5.17 5.68 -3.47
C PRO A 133 -4.98 7.19 -3.39
N SER A 134 -6.02 7.88 -2.90
CA SER A 134 -6.08 9.34 -2.80
C SER A 134 -5.43 9.90 -1.53
N LEU A 135 -4.87 9.04 -0.67
CA LEU A 135 -4.22 9.45 0.57
C LEU A 135 -2.70 9.22 0.52
N MET A 136 -1.99 10.14 1.17
CA MET A 136 -0.56 10.04 1.45
C MET A 136 -0.34 9.31 2.77
N TYR A 137 0.85 8.72 2.93
CA TYR A 137 1.23 7.97 4.12
C TYR A 137 2.67 8.31 4.50
N CYS A 138 3.11 7.89 5.70
CA CYS A 138 4.52 7.91 6.07
C CYS A 138 5.04 6.49 6.26
N LEU A 139 6.35 6.33 6.11
CA LEU A 139 7.05 5.07 6.37
C LEU A 139 8.23 5.30 7.30
N THR A 140 8.35 4.44 8.31
CA THR A 140 9.52 4.35 9.17
C THR A 140 10.04 2.93 9.24
N ILE A 141 11.34 2.78 9.50
CA ILE A 141 12.01 1.49 9.65
C ILE A 141 12.80 1.47 10.97
N THR A 142 12.76 0.35 11.69
CA THR A 142 13.72 0.04 12.76
C THR A 142 14.50 -1.23 12.44
N ALA A 143 15.73 -1.32 12.95
CA ALA A 143 16.56 -2.51 12.86
C ALA A 143 16.55 -3.28 14.19
N ASN A 144 16.52 -4.61 14.11
CA ASN A 144 16.48 -5.48 15.29
C ASN A 144 17.63 -6.49 15.27
N ASN A 145 18.32 -6.65 16.40
CA ASN A 145 19.28 -7.73 16.61
C ASN A 145 18.80 -8.68 17.73
N SER A 146 19.69 -9.50 18.28
CA SER A 146 19.33 -10.46 19.34
C SER A 146 19.00 -9.81 20.70
N ILE A 147 19.45 -8.57 20.91
CA ILE A 147 19.33 -7.84 22.17
C ILE A 147 18.12 -6.91 22.17
N GLY A 148 17.81 -6.28 21.03
CA GLY A 148 16.67 -5.39 20.95
C GLY A 148 16.54 -4.63 19.64
N THR A 149 15.73 -3.58 19.71
CA THR A 149 15.33 -2.72 18.58
C THR A 149 16.06 -1.39 18.64
N GLY A 150 16.60 -0.96 17.50
CA GLY A 150 17.18 0.37 17.33
C GLY A 150 16.15 1.48 17.18
N PRO A 151 16.60 2.74 17.03
CA PRO A 151 15.72 3.88 16.81
C PRO A 151 15.00 3.80 15.46
N ASN A 152 13.88 4.53 15.37
CA ASN A 152 13.17 4.74 14.09
C ASN A 152 14.06 5.54 13.12
N SER A 153 13.97 5.20 11.83
CA SER A 153 14.42 6.07 10.75
C SER A 153 13.70 7.42 10.79
N SER A 154 14.27 8.42 10.10
CA SER A 154 13.48 9.58 9.71
C SER A 154 12.28 9.12 8.86
N PRO A 155 11.08 9.69 9.08
CA PRO A 155 9.90 9.31 8.32
C PRO A 155 10.04 9.76 6.87
N VAL A 156 9.69 8.88 5.93
CA VAL A 156 9.61 9.20 4.51
C VAL A 156 8.15 9.21 4.07
N ILE A 157 7.76 10.24 3.33
CA ILE A 157 6.41 10.38 2.82
C ILE A 157 6.23 9.45 1.61
N ILE A 158 5.19 8.63 1.66
CA ILE A 158 4.66 7.89 0.52
C ILE A 158 3.60 8.77 -0.13
N ASN A 159 3.91 9.27 -1.33
CA ASN A 159 3.01 10.11 -2.09
C ASN A 159 1.83 9.31 -2.65
N VAL A 160 0.77 10.04 -3.04
CA VAL A 160 -0.29 9.48 -3.88
C VAL A 160 0.30 9.02 -5.21
N THR A 161 -0.21 7.92 -5.71
CA THR A 161 0.01 7.48 -7.10
C THR A 161 -1.01 8.13 -8.02
N SER A 162 -0.82 8.05 -9.34
CA SER A 162 -1.91 8.40 -10.27
C SER A 162 -3.13 7.54 -9.96
N PHE A 163 -4.26 8.20 -9.74
CA PHE A 163 -5.52 7.56 -9.42
C PHE A 163 -6.62 8.18 -10.27
N GLU A 164 -7.63 7.39 -10.58
CA GLU A 164 -8.87 7.89 -11.14
C GLU A 164 -9.90 8.11 -10.05
N ARG A 165 -10.81 9.03 -10.33
CA ARG A 165 -11.97 9.29 -9.51
C ARG A 165 -13.25 9.05 -10.31
N ILE A 166 -14.04 8.11 -9.83
CA ILE A 166 -15.31 7.69 -10.41
C ILE A 166 -16.43 8.23 -9.52
N GLN A 167 -17.39 8.94 -10.11
CA GLN A 167 -18.58 9.37 -9.37
C GLN A 167 -19.61 8.23 -9.34
N LEU A 168 -19.90 7.74 -8.13
CA LEU A 168 -21.00 6.82 -7.88
C LEU A 168 -22.30 7.61 -7.72
N ILE A 169 -23.35 7.16 -8.39
CA ILE A 169 -24.71 7.69 -8.28
C ILE A 169 -25.68 6.52 -8.15
N ILE A 170 -26.46 6.50 -7.08
CA ILE A 170 -27.37 5.39 -6.78
C ILE A 170 -28.70 5.95 -6.25
N ASN A 171 -29.80 5.47 -6.80
CA ASN A 171 -31.14 5.99 -6.55
C ASN A 171 -32.00 4.97 -5.80
N LEU A 172 -32.69 5.40 -4.75
CA LEU A 172 -33.86 4.71 -4.22
C LEU A 172 -35.11 5.39 -4.78
N LEU A 173 -35.90 4.63 -5.52
CA LEU A 173 -37.08 5.13 -6.24
C LEU A 173 -38.36 4.84 -5.47
N ASN A 174 -39.40 5.65 -5.70
CA ASN A 174 -40.75 5.47 -5.16
C ASN A 174 -40.77 5.32 -3.63
N THR A 175 -40.05 6.21 -2.91
CA THR A 175 -39.99 6.18 -1.45
C THR A 175 -40.70 7.37 -0.81
N ASP A 176 -41.63 7.05 0.10
CA ASP A 176 -42.30 8.05 0.95
C ASP A 176 -41.41 8.52 2.11
N THR A 177 -40.23 7.92 2.27
CA THR A 177 -39.32 8.17 3.39
C THR A 177 -38.17 9.11 3.04
N CYS A 178 -38.29 9.83 1.91
CA CYS A 178 -37.21 10.63 1.31
C CYS A 178 -36.56 11.62 2.30
N ASP A 179 -37.36 12.40 3.03
CA ASP A 179 -36.85 13.35 4.03
C ASP A 179 -36.10 12.65 5.18
N SER A 180 -36.54 11.45 5.57
CA SER A 180 -35.87 10.69 6.63
C SER A 180 -34.43 10.33 6.26
N TRP A 181 -34.12 10.14 4.97
CA TRP A 181 -32.78 9.83 4.47
C TRP A 181 -31.84 11.03 4.52
N SER A 182 -32.36 12.25 4.33
CA SER A 182 -31.58 13.48 4.44
C SER A 182 -31.39 13.97 5.87
N GLU A 183 -32.32 13.64 6.79
CA GLU A 183 -32.40 14.28 8.12
C GLU A 183 -32.01 13.37 9.30
N SER A 184 -32.27 12.06 9.21
CA SER A 184 -32.10 11.13 10.35
C SER A 184 -31.07 10.04 10.07
N ASN A 185 -30.19 9.78 11.05
CA ASN A 185 -29.17 8.72 10.98
C ASN A 185 -28.33 8.75 9.69
N LYS A 186 -28.10 9.95 9.13
CA LYS A 186 -27.47 10.15 7.82
C LYS A 186 -26.11 9.47 7.71
N PHE A 187 -25.26 9.58 8.73
CA PHE A 187 -23.94 8.94 8.75
C PHE A 187 -24.03 7.42 8.64
N ILE A 188 -24.91 6.80 9.44
CA ILE A 188 -25.14 5.34 9.43
C ILE A 188 -25.66 4.90 8.05
N LYS A 189 -26.65 5.62 7.52
CA LYS A 189 -27.22 5.35 6.18
C LYS A 189 -26.20 5.48 5.05
N ILE A 190 -25.33 6.50 5.10
CA ILE A 190 -24.20 6.63 4.16
C ILE A 190 -23.31 5.40 4.26
N GLN A 191 -22.97 4.98 5.49
CA GLN A 191 -22.05 3.88 5.67
C GLN A 191 -22.63 2.52 5.30
N ASP A 192 -23.93 2.31 5.51
CA ASP A 192 -24.64 1.12 5.05
C ASP A 192 -24.58 0.99 3.52
N ILE A 193 -24.76 2.10 2.78
CA ILE A 193 -24.63 2.10 1.32
C ILE A 193 -23.17 1.85 0.90
N ILE A 194 -22.20 2.54 1.52
CA ILE A 194 -20.78 2.35 1.21
C ILE A 194 -20.38 0.88 1.43
N ASN A 195 -20.77 0.28 2.55
CA ASN A 195 -20.51 -1.13 2.85
C ASN A 195 -21.17 -2.03 1.81
N ALA A 196 -22.42 -1.76 1.44
CA ALA A 196 -23.13 -2.54 0.42
C ALA A 196 -22.44 -2.45 -0.95
N VAL A 197 -22.03 -1.25 -1.40
CA VAL A 197 -21.26 -1.08 -2.64
C VAL A 197 -19.93 -1.83 -2.56
N THR A 198 -19.23 -1.73 -1.43
CA THR A 198 -17.96 -2.43 -1.20
C THR A 198 -18.14 -3.94 -1.32
N MET A 199 -19.17 -4.51 -0.69
CA MET A 199 -19.50 -5.94 -0.81
C MET A 199 -19.83 -6.32 -2.25
N ALA A 200 -20.64 -5.53 -2.95
CA ALA A 200 -21.01 -5.81 -4.34
C ALA A 200 -19.79 -5.82 -5.28
N ILE A 201 -18.83 -4.91 -5.10
CA ILE A 201 -17.57 -4.89 -5.83
C ILE A 201 -16.72 -6.10 -5.45
N GLN A 202 -16.58 -6.38 -4.16
CA GLN A 202 -15.75 -7.47 -3.64
C GLN A 202 -16.25 -8.87 -4.08
N GLU A 203 -17.55 -9.08 -4.20
CA GLU A 203 -18.14 -10.32 -4.73
C GLU A 203 -17.79 -10.59 -6.20
N ARG A 204 -17.51 -9.53 -6.96
CA ARG A 204 -17.15 -9.60 -8.38
C ARG A 204 -15.64 -9.62 -8.60
N CYS A 205 -14.87 -9.08 -7.65
CA CYS A 205 -13.41 -9.07 -7.62
C CYS A 205 -12.85 -10.12 -6.64
N HIS A 206 -12.70 -11.39 -7.06
CA HIS A 206 -12.12 -12.42 -6.19
C HIS A 206 -10.61 -12.28 -5.94
N ASP A 207 -9.88 -11.63 -6.87
CA ASP A 207 -8.41 -11.52 -6.80
C ASP A 207 -7.93 -10.18 -6.19
N TYR A 208 -8.85 -9.25 -5.87
CA TYR A 208 -8.52 -7.91 -5.35
C TYR A 208 -9.25 -7.63 -4.04
N GLN A 209 -8.61 -6.94 -3.11
CA GLN A 209 -9.23 -6.47 -1.87
C GLN A 209 -9.65 -5.02 -2.04
N PHE A 210 -10.96 -4.82 -2.24
CA PHE A 210 -11.56 -3.49 -2.34
C PHE A 210 -12.07 -3.08 -0.95
N SER A 211 -11.65 -1.90 -0.48
CA SER A 211 -12.02 -1.38 0.85
C SER A 211 -13.06 -0.26 0.72
N SER A 212 -13.92 -0.16 1.72
CA SER A 212 -14.88 0.95 1.83
C SER A 212 -14.20 2.32 1.94
N GLU A 213 -12.94 2.36 2.40
CA GLU A 213 -12.14 3.59 2.47
C GLU A 213 -11.84 4.19 1.08
N TYR A 214 -12.02 3.41 0.01
CA TYR A 214 -11.83 3.88 -1.36
C TYR A 214 -13.06 4.66 -1.84
N ILE A 215 -14.13 4.69 -1.05
CA ILE A 215 -15.35 5.45 -1.30
C ILE A 215 -15.45 6.60 -0.29
N ASN A 216 -15.39 7.84 -0.77
CA ASN A 216 -15.51 9.03 0.09
C ASN A 216 -16.54 10.03 -0.43
N ASN A 217 -16.75 11.11 0.32
CA ASN A 217 -17.69 12.19 -0.04
C ASN A 217 -19.13 11.72 -0.30
N GLY A 218 -19.56 10.69 0.44
CA GLY A 218 -20.93 10.18 0.42
C GLY A 218 -21.93 11.26 0.84
N ARG A 219 -22.96 11.49 0.01
CA ARG A 219 -23.99 12.49 0.25
C ARG A 219 -25.35 12.03 -0.27
N PHE A 220 -26.41 12.51 0.37
CA PHE A 220 -27.78 12.32 -0.06
C PHE A 220 -28.37 13.62 -0.61
N ALA A 221 -29.18 13.50 -1.66
CA ALA A 221 -30.14 14.49 -2.09
C ALA A 221 -31.52 13.83 -2.22
N CYS A 222 -32.58 14.60 -1.96
CA CYS A 222 -33.95 14.10 -1.98
C CYS A 222 -34.77 14.95 -2.98
N THR A 223 -35.46 14.29 -3.90
CA THR A 223 -36.41 14.93 -4.83
C THR A 223 -37.83 14.56 -4.41
N ARG A 224 -38.49 15.49 -3.68
CA ARG A 224 -39.80 15.25 -3.05
C ARG A 224 -40.91 14.96 -4.06
N GLU A 225 -40.91 15.64 -5.19
CA GLU A 225 -41.95 15.50 -6.22
C GLU A 225 -41.92 14.14 -6.91
N GLU A 226 -40.75 13.49 -6.93
CA GLU A 226 -40.53 12.21 -7.61
C GLU A 226 -40.39 11.03 -6.63
N GLY A 227 -40.34 11.30 -5.32
CA GLY A 227 -40.10 10.28 -4.30
C GLY A 227 -38.75 9.57 -4.47
N VAL A 228 -37.70 10.31 -4.86
CA VAL A 228 -36.37 9.76 -5.18
C VAL A 228 -35.32 10.21 -4.16
N VAL A 229 -34.59 9.26 -3.60
CA VAL A 229 -33.37 9.52 -2.81
C VAL A 229 -32.15 9.21 -3.67
N LEU A 230 -31.33 10.24 -3.92
CA LEU A 230 -30.07 10.16 -4.65
C LEU A 230 -28.92 10.05 -3.64
N PHE A 231 -28.20 8.94 -3.67
CA PHE A 231 -26.88 8.82 -3.04
C PHE A 231 -25.80 9.12 -4.08
N SER A 232 -24.79 9.89 -3.69
CA SER A 232 -23.58 10.05 -4.50
C SER A 232 -22.31 10.02 -3.67
N ALA A 233 -21.25 9.45 -4.24
CA ALA A 233 -19.94 9.33 -3.60
C ALA A 233 -18.83 9.33 -4.66
N ASN A 234 -17.59 9.49 -4.23
CA ASN A 234 -16.40 9.35 -5.06
C ASN A 234 -15.73 8.01 -4.77
N LEU A 235 -15.41 7.27 -5.81
CA LEU A 235 -14.66 6.03 -5.78
C LEU A 235 -13.25 6.29 -6.34
N TYR A 236 -12.19 5.86 -5.65
CA TYR A 236 -10.80 6.05 -6.09
C TYR A 236 -10.11 4.72 -6.37
N SER A 237 -9.30 4.66 -7.42
CA SER A 237 -8.43 3.51 -7.72
C SER A 237 -7.22 3.91 -8.59
N THR A 238 -6.10 3.19 -8.43
CA THR A 238 -4.94 3.27 -9.35
C THR A 238 -5.01 2.28 -10.52
N SER A 239 -5.95 1.33 -10.50
CA SER A 239 -6.07 0.25 -11.50
C SER A 239 -7.38 0.36 -12.28
N ILE A 240 -7.41 1.41 -13.10
CA ILE A 240 -8.43 1.85 -14.06
C ILE A 240 -9.16 0.68 -14.72
N SER A 241 -8.42 -0.16 -15.45
CA SER A 241 -9.01 -1.14 -16.37
C SER A 241 -9.88 -2.18 -15.69
N THR A 242 -9.53 -2.61 -14.48
CA THR A 242 -10.22 -3.71 -13.80
C THR A 242 -11.46 -3.22 -13.04
N TYR A 243 -11.35 -2.12 -12.30
CA TYR A 243 -12.50 -1.59 -11.54
C TYR A 243 -13.52 -0.93 -12.46
N LEU A 244 -13.07 -0.17 -13.47
CA LEU A 244 -14.00 0.39 -14.46
C LEU A 244 -14.71 -0.69 -15.24
N GLN A 245 -13.99 -1.68 -15.79
CA GLN A 245 -14.63 -2.75 -16.55
C GLN A 245 -15.65 -3.53 -15.72
N LEU A 246 -15.36 -3.78 -14.45
CA LEU A 246 -16.30 -4.45 -13.55
C LEU A 246 -17.53 -3.61 -13.25
N MET A 247 -17.35 -2.31 -13.05
CA MET A 247 -18.45 -1.37 -12.84
C MET A 247 -19.28 -1.22 -14.12
N GLU A 248 -18.66 -1.16 -15.30
CA GLU A 248 -19.31 -1.16 -16.62
C GLU A 248 -20.10 -2.45 -16.87
N GLU A 249 -19.51 -3.62 -16.59
CA GLU A 249 -20.20 -4.91 -16.69
C GLU A 249 -21.42 -4.95 -15.77
N TRP A 250 -21.27 -4.49 -14.53
CA TRP A 250 -22.37 -4.43 -13.56
C TRP A 250 -23.52 -3.55 -14.06
N LEU A 251 -23.21 -2.38 -14.63
CA LEU A 251 -24.23 -1.49 -15.19
C LEU A 251 -24.87 -2.04 -16.48
N SER A 252 -24.08 -2.63 -17.37
CA SER A 252 -24.54 -3.14 -18.67
C SER A 252 -25.50 -4.33 -18.56
N ALA A 253 -25.48 -5.05 -17.44
CA ALA A 253 -26.35 -6.20 -17.18
C ALA A 253 -27.83 -5.81 -16.98
N GLY A 254 -28.15 -4.51 -16.94
CA GLY A 254 -29.52 -3.99 -16.85
C GLY A 254 -30.21 -4.20 -15.51
N ASN A 255 -29.53 -4.81 -14.54
CA ASN A 255 -30.03 -5.13 -13.20
C ASN A 255 -29.08 -4.66 -12.08
N ALA A 256 -28.38 -3.53 -12.28
CA ALA A 256 -27.47 -2.95 -11.30
C ALA A 256 -28.23 -2.41 -10.08
N THR A 257 -28.69 -3.33 -9.24
CA THR A 257 -29.40 -3.06 -8.00
C THR A 257 -28.54 -3.43 -6.80
N LEU A 258 -28.69 -2.67 -5.73
CA LEU A 258 -28.02 -2.86 -4.47
C LEU A 258 -29.07 -2.98 -3.36
N ASN A 259 -29.05 -4.09 -2.63
CA ASN A 259 -29.90 -4.25 -1.45
C ASN A 259 -29.21 -3.63 -0.23
N VAL A 260 -29.83 -2.61 0.36
CA VAL A 260 -29.36 -1.95 1.57
C VAL A 260 -30.47 -2.02 2.61
N ASN A 261 -30.28 -2.85 3.63
CA ASN A 261 -31.26 -3.05 4.71
C ASN A 261 -32.70 -3.36 4.23
N GLY A 262 -32.83 -4.13 3.15
CA GLY A 262 -34.12 -4.51 2.56
C GLY A 262 -34.69 -3.51 1.55
N GLN A 263 -34.02 -2.38 1.32
CA GLN A 263 -34.37 -1.42 0.27
C GLN A 263 -33.52 -1.65 -0.97
N ILE A 264 -34.17 -1.58 -2.14
CA ILE A 264 -33.52 -1.81 -3.42
C ILE A 264 -33.14 -0.46 -4.01
N PHE A 265 -31.85 -0.18 -3.97
CA PHE A 265 -31.24 0.93 -4.67
C PHE A 265 -30.90 0.51 -6.09
N LYS A 266 -31.09 1.40 -7.06
CA LYS A 266 -30.74 1.20 -8.47
C LYS A 266 -29.63 2.15 -8.84
N MET A 267 -28.55 1.64 -9.43
CA MET A 267 -27.48 2.51 -9.93
C MET A 267 -27.99 3.39 -11.06
N ASP A 268 -27.60 4.67 -11.01
CA ASP A 268 -27.89 5.59 -12.10
C ASP A 268 -26.90 5.36 -13.24
N THR A 269 -27.45 5.11 -14.42
CA THR A 269 -26.68 4.91 -15.66
C THR A 269 -26.75 6.13 -16.58
N THR A 270 -27.50 7.16 -16.18
CA THR A 270 -27.72 8.37 -16.98
C THR A 270 -26.69 9.44 -16.59
N CYS A 271 -25.67 9.61 -17.43
CA CYS A 271 -24.76 10.74 -17.36
C CYS A 271 -25.37 11.93 -18.09
N ASN A 272 -26.24 12.70 -17.44
CA ASN A 272 -26.71 13.96 -18.01
C ASN A 272 -25.62 15.03 -17.88
N ASP A 273 -25.05 15.44 -19.03
CA ASP A 273 -24.09 16.55 -19.19
C ASP A 273 -24.59 17.89 -18.62
N GLU A 274 -25.89 18.04 -18.34
CA GLU A 274 -26.50 19.32 -17.95
C GLU A 274 -26.44 19.64 -16.45
N ARG A 275 -26.05 18.70 -15.58
CA ARG A 275 -25.73 19.04 -14.18
C ARG A 275 -24.28 19.52 -14.10
N GLN A 276 -24.07 20.79 -14.46
CA GLN A 276 -22.81 21.55 -14.51
C GLN A 276 -21.84 21.34 -13.32
N PHE A 277 -21.15 20.23 -13.35
CA PHE A 277 -19.81 20.06 -12.80
C PHE A 277 -19.11 19.24 -13.90
N GLY A 278 -18.01 19.71 -14.49
CA GLY A 278 -17.52 19.19 -15.77
C GLY A 278 -17.28 17.67 -15.76
N PHE A 279 -17.99 16.91 -16.58
CA PHE A 279 -17.91 15.46 -16.61
C PHE A 279 -18.21 14.94 -18.03
N ASN A 280 -17.40 14.00 -18.53
CA ASN A 280 -17.67 13.26 -19.76
C ASN A 280 -18.00 11.80 -19.42
N GLY A 281 -19.20 11.37 -19.79
CA GLY A 281 -19.59 10.00 -20.18
C GLY A 281 -19.22 8.80 -19.30
N GLN A 282 -20.26 8.14 -18.78
CA GLN A 282 -20.32 6.75 -18.28
C GLN A 282 -19.50 6.46 -17.00
N PHE A 283 -20.18 6.62 -15.86
CA PHE A 283 -19.60 7.11 -14.61
C PHE A 283 -18.88 8.44 -14.85
N CYS A 284 -19.10 9.43 -14.02
CA CYS A 284 -18.45 10.71 -14.25
C CYS A 284 -16.96 10.58 -13.84
N ILE A 285 -16.12 10.06 -14.74
CA ILE A 285 -14.68 9.89 -14.57
C ILE A 285 -14.06 11.28 -14.68
N ILE A 286 -13.42 11.75 -13.61
CA ILE A 286 -12.47 12.86 -13.69
C ILE A 286 -11.08 12.25 -13.58
N ASN A 287 -10.36 12.25 -14.69
CA ASN A 287 -8.92 11.99 -14.69
C ASN A 287 -8.26 13.17 -14.00
N ASN A 288 -7.55 12.90 -12.92
CA ASN A 288 -6.74 13.91 -12.25
C ASN A 288 -5.31 13.88 -12.81
N ASP A 289 -5.18 14.23 -14.09
CA ASP A 289 -3.91 14.67 -14.69
C ASP A 289 -3.96 16.20 -14.84
N ASP A 290 -4.23 16.92 -13.75
CA ASP A 290 -4.04 18.37 -13.72
C ASP A 290 -2.55 18.69 -13.55
N ASN A 291 -1.82 18.50 -14.65
CA ASN A 291 -0.68 19.30 -15.03
C ASN A 291 -0.76 19.62 -16.53
N ASN A 292 -1.37 20.77 -16.82
CA ASN A 292 -1.37 21.54 -18.07
C ASN A 292 -2.37 21.15 -19.19
N ASN A 293 -3.29 22.10 -19.44
CA ASN A 293 -3.87 22.52 -20.72
C ASN A 293 -3.54 21.66 -21.96
N LEU A 294 -4.57 21.12 -22.63
CA LEU A 294 -4.92 21.52 -24.00
C LEU A 294 -6.28 20.92 -24.41
N ILE A 295 -7.16 21.77 -24.91
CA ILE A 295 -8.38 21.40 -25.62
C ILE A 295 -7.98 20.60 -26.88
N ILE A 296 -8.43 19.35 -26.99
CA ILE A 296 -8.39 18.61 -28.26
C ILE A 296 -9.80 18.11 -28.57
N THR A 297 -10.45 18.82 -29.48
CA THR A 297 -11.65 18.39 -30.18
C THR A 297 -11.30 17.18 -31.06
N ILE A 298 -11.93 16.03 -30.85
CA ILE A 298 -11.80 14.89 -31.77
C ILE A 298 -13.08 14.78 -32.59
N SER A 299 -13.02 15.29 -33.82
CA SER A 299 -14.01 15.01 -34.85
C SER A 299 -13.96 13.53 -35.23
N SER A 300 -15.14 12.93 -35.38
CA SER A 300 -15.33 11.56 -35.82
C SER A 300 -14.72 11.30 -37.20
N GLY A 301 -13.72 10.43 -37.24
CA GLY A 301 -13.16 9.83 -38.46
C GLY A 301 -13.18 8.31 -38.31
N ALA A 302 -13.67 7.62 -39.35
CA ALA A 302 -13.97 6.20 -39.40
C ALA A 302 -12.78 5.25 -39.05
N GLY A 303 -12.52 5.06 -37.75
CA GLY A 303 -11.60 4.04 -37.22
C GLY A 303 -12.15 3.27 -36.01
N GLY A 304 -13.36 3.60 -35.55
CA GLY A 304 -13.95 3.08 -34.30
C GLY A 304 -14.29 1.59 -34.30
N THR A 305 -14.34 0.93 -35.45
CA THR A 305 -14.73 -0.49 -35.51
C THR A 305 -13.61 -1.44 -35.09
N ILE A 306 -12.33 -1.07 -35.28
CA ILE A 306 -11.20 -1.97 -35.00
C ILE A 306 -10.88 -2.00 -33.50
N LEU A 307 -10.95 -0.86 -32.82
CA LEU A 307 -10.74 -0.77 -31.36
C LEU A 307 -11.85 -1.46 -30.57
N ILE A 308 -13.12 -1.30 -31.00
CA ILE A 308 -14.26 -1.99 -30.38
C ILE A 308 -14.13 -3.51 -30.49
N ILE A 309 -13.64 -4.03 -31.63
CA ILE A 309 -13.46 -5.47 -31.84
C ILE A 309 -12.32 -6.02 -30.97
N ILE A 310 -11.20 -5.30 -30.82
CA ILE A 310 -10.09 -5.73 -29.96
C ILE A 310 -10.50 -5.76 -28.49
N ILE A 311 -11.28 -4.78 -28.04
CA ILE A 311 -11.81 -4.73 -26.66
C ILE A 311 -12.78 -5.89 -26.42
N LEU A 312 -13.69 -6.18 -27.36
CA LEU A 312 -14.62 -7.31 -27.24
C LEU A 312 -13.91 -8.68 -27.20
N ILE A 313 -12.83 -8.87 -27.96
CA ILE A 313 -12.06 -10.12 -27.94
C ILE A 313 -11.36 -10.34 -26.59
N ILE A 314 -10.82 -9.28 -25.98
CA ILE A 314 -10.19 -9.36 -24.65
C ILE A 314 -11.25 -9.66 -23.57
N VAL A 315 -12.45 -9.08 -23.67
CA VAL A 315 -13.60 -9.36 -22.78
C VAL A 315 -13.98 -10.84 -22.83
N PHE A 316 -14.04 -11.46 -24.01
CA PHE A 316 -14.37 -12.89 -24.13
C PHE A 316 -13.29 -13.82 -23.56
N ILE A 317 -12.01 -13.47 -23.69
CA ILE A 317 -10.90 -14.29 -23.17
C ILE A 317 -10.87 -14.27 -21.64
N ILE A 318 -11.10 -13.11 -21.01
CA ILE A 318 -11.06 -12.96 -19.55
C ILE A 318 -12.37 -13.44 -18.90
N SER A 319 -13.53 -13.19 -19.52
CA SER A 319 -14.82 -13.79 -19.14
C SER A 319 -14.76 -15.32 -19.20
N GLY A 320 -14.17 -15.86 -20.26
CA GLY A 320 -13.90 -17.29 -20.39
C GLY A 320 -12.98 -17.82 -19.30
N TYR A 321 -11.95 -17.06 -18.90
CA TYR A 321 -11.02 -17.43 -17.84
C TYR A 321 -11.67 -17.45 -16.45
N CYS A 322 -12.45 -16.42 -16.10
CA CYS A 322 -13.21 -16.36 -14.85
C CYS A 322 -14.30 -17.45 -14.77
N PHE A 323 -15.01 -17.70 -15.87
CA PHE A 323 -16.06 -18.73 -15.93
C PHE A 323 -15.49 -20.16 -15.91
N TYR A 324 -14.37 -20.40 -16.61
CA TYR A 324 -13.68 -21.69 -16.62
C TYR A 324 -13.17 -22.08 -15.23
N LYS A 325 -12.64 -21.11 -14.47
CA LYS A 325 -12.13 -21.34 -13.10
C LYS A 325 -13.25 -21.63 -12.10
N LYS A 326 -14.42 -20.96 -12.23
CA LYS A 326 -15.63 -21.24 -11.43
C LYS A 326 -16.11 -22.69 -11.57
N LYS A 327 -16.00 -23.29 -12.76
CA LYS A 327 -16.45 -24.66 -13.01
C LYS A 327 -15.52 -25.74 -12.43
N ARG A 328 -14.24 -25.42 -12.23
CA ARG A 328 -13.22 -26.37 -11.73
C ARG A 328 -13.14 -26.43 -10.20
N LEU A 329 -13.74 -25.47 -9.49
CA LEU A 329 -13.77 -25.41 -8.01
C LEU A 329 -15.06 -26.00 -7.39
N LEU A 330 -16.00 -26.49 -8.20
CA LEU A 330 -17.12 -27.28 -7.70
C LEU A 330 -16.63 -28.73 -7.46
N PRO A 331 -16.76 -29.29 -6.24
CA PRO A 331 -16.41 -30.69 -6.02
C PRO A 331 -17.36 -31.56 -6.86
N HIS A 332 -16.78 -32.48 -7.64
CA HIS A 332 -17.53 -33.58 -8.24
C HIS A 332 -18.22 -34.34 -7.09
N LYS A 333 -19.53 -34.14 -6.92
CA LYS A 333 -20.37 -35.08 -6.18
C LYS A 333 -20.35 -36.41 -6.95
N ARG A 334 -19.60 -37.39 -6.44
CA ARG A 334 -19.97 -38.80 -6.55
C ARG A 334 -20.84 -39.13 -5.34
#